data_AF-A0A7S3X0K6-F1
#
_entry.id   AF-A0A7S3X0K6-F1
#
_cell.length_a   1.000
_cell.length_b   1.000
_cell.length_c   1.000
_cell.angle_alpha   90.00
_cell.angle_beta   90.00
_cell.angle_gamma   90.00
#
_symmetry.space_group_name_H-M   'P 1'
#
loop_
_entity.id
_entity.type
_entity.pdbx_description
1 polymer ?
#
loop_
_entity_poly.entity_id
_entity_poly.type
_entity_poly.pdbx_seq_one_letter_code
_entity_poly.pdbx_strand_id
1 'polypeptide(L)'
;DVYVADKSAWLLSAMVGNMPSYFNASQVADMVTRMLDTKAVCSELGVLEAIANLLKTDVFRSLVWSQMGVADRVFRVQPRTAASPLIYKCVFCMWMLSYDEKIAMELKSYHVIKKIKEILSYSRVEKVMRLCLTVLRNFLPHQELCEEIVEENLLESVQALEFEKWRDQDLYEDIRFMVQQISAQISDMSNFDRYLKELHSGALTWGFIHSSKFWSDNVLKFEENGFSALKMLASLLLNHGTDAQTLAVAC
;
A
#
# COMPACT_ATOMS: atom_id res chain seq x y z
N ASP A 1 -14.07 11.20 -33.06
CA ASP A 1 -15.07 10.48 -32.26
C ASP A 1 -14.37 9.90 -31.03
N VAL A 2 -14.94 10.13 -29.84
CA VAL A 2 -14.32 9.75 -28.55
C VAL A 2 -14.33 8.23 -28.39
N TYR A 3 -15.40 7.56 -28.80
CA TYR A 3 -15.51 6.11 -28.68
C TYR A 3 -14.42 5.39 -29.51
N VAL A 4 -14.25 5.79 -30.78
CA VAL A 4 -13.18 5.26 -31.63
C VAL A 4 -11.80 5.54 -31.02
N ALA A 5 -11.56 6.76 -30.51
CA ALA A 5 -10.28 7.11 -29.88
C ALA A 5 -9.96 6.22 -28.67
N ASP A 6 -10.93 6.01 -27.77
CA ASP A 6 -10.77 5.16 -26.60
C ASP A 6 -10.48 3.69 -27.00
N LYS A 7 -11.19 3.17 -28.00
CA LYS A 7 -10.96 1.80 -28.49
C LYS A 7 -9.60 1.65 -29.16
N SER A 8 -9.17 2.63 -29.95
CA SER A 8 -7.83 2.64 -30.55
C SER A 8 -6.73 2.69 -29.48
N ALA A 9 -6.87 3.56 -28.48
CA ALA A 9 -5.95 3.67 -27.36
C ALA A 9 -5.87 2.37 -26.56
N TRP A 10 -7.03 1.75 -26.28
CA TRP A 10 -7.10 0.48 -25.58
C TRP A 10 -6.42 -0.66 -26.35
N LEU A 11 -6.70 -0.79 -27.67
CA LEU A 11 -6.09 -1.84 -28.50
C LEU A 11 -4.57 -1.68 -28.59
N LEU A 12 -4.10 -0.46 -28.86
CA LEU A 12 -2.67 -0.20 -28.95
C LEU A 12 -1.96 -0.50 -27.62
N SER A 13 -2.52 -0.04 -26.49
CA SER A 13 -1.92 -0.28 -25.17
C SER A 13 -1.96 -1.74 -24.76
N ALA A 14 -3.02 -2.47 -25.14
CA ALA A 14 -3.08 -3.91 -24.95
C ALA A 14 -2.01 -4.63 -25.78
N MET A 15 -1.78 -4.24 -27.04
CA MET A 15 -0.70 -4.81 -27.87
C MET A 15 0.68 -4.55 -27.26
N VAL A 16 0.95 -3.31 -26.85
CA VAL A 16 2.22 -2.93 -26.20
C VAL A 16 2.45 -3.74 -24.92
N GLY A 17 1.42 -3.86 -24.07
CA GLY A 17 1.54 -4.57 -22.80
C GLY A 17 1.75 -6.09 -22.98
N ASN A 18 1.13 -6.71 -23.98
CA ASN A 18 1.23 -8.16 -24.21
C ASN A 18 2.43 -8.55 -25.08
N MET A 19 3.05 -7.60 -25.81
CA MET A 19 4.16 -7.87 -26.73
C MET A 19 5.35 -6.94 -26.48
N PRO A 20 5.93 -6.91 -25.26
CA PRO A 20 6.92 -5.91 -24.88
C PRO A 20 8.21 -5.95 -25.70
N SER A 21 8.57 -7.11 -26.27
CA SER A 21 9.76 -7.25 -27.12
C SER A 21 9.70 -6.46 -28.44
N TYR A 22 8.50 -6.05 -28.88
CA TYR A 22 8.30 -5.34 -30.14
C TYR A 22 8.25 -3.81 -29.98
N PHE A 23 8.31 -3.31 -28.76
CA PHE A 23 8.23 -1.87 -28.46
C PHE A 23 9.42 -1.43 -27.61
N ASN A 24 9.96 -0.26 -27.91
CA ASN A 24 11.02 0.35 -27.10
C ASN A 24 10.46 1.39 -26.12
N ALA A 25 11.26 1.75 -25.12
CA ALA A 25 10.88 2.70 -24.08
C ALA A 25 10.43 4.06 -24.64
N SER A 26 11.09 4.58 -25.69
CA SER A 26 10.70 5.87 -26.30
C SER A 26 9.30 5.82 -26.88
N GLN A 27 8.96 4.74 -27.59
CA GLN A 27 7.63 4.57 -28.19
C GLN A 27 6.53 4.50 -27.12
N VAL A 28 6.79 3.81 -26.01
CA VAL A 28 5.84 3.72 -24.89
C VAL A 28 5.68 5.07 -24.20
N ALA A 29 6.79 5.78 -23.95
CA ALA A 29 6.74 7.12 -23.35
C ALA A 29 5.96 8.10 -24.23
N ASP A 30 6.28 8.18 -25.53
CA ASP A 30 5.59 9.05 -26.48
C ASP A 30 4.08 8.76 -26.55
N MET A 31 3.71 7.48 -26.48
CA MET A 31 2.31 7.05 -26.45
C MET A 31 1.60 7.58 -25.20
N VAL A 32 2.20 7.41 -24.02
CA VAL A 32 1.63 7.91 -22.75
C VAL A 32 1.50 9.43 -22.78
N THR A 33 2.54 10.15 -23.22
CA THR A 33 2.51 11.62 -23.33
C THR A 33 1.38 12.09 -24.25
N ARG A 34 1.19 11.45 -25.41
CA ARG A 34 0.10 11.80 -26.34
C ARG A 34 -1.28 11.52 -25.77
N MET A 35 -1.43 10.49 -24.93
CA MET A 35 -2.71 10.19 -24.26
C MET A 35 -3.03 11.17 -23.15
N LEU A 36 -2.01 11.73 -22.49
CA LEU A 36 -2.16 12.70 -21.40
C LEU A 36 -2.33 14.14 -21.87
N ASP A 37 -2.03 14.44 -23.13
CA ASP A 37 -2.24 15.76 -23.74
C ASP A 37 -3.69 16.22 -23.54
N THR A 38 -3.88 17.47 -23.12
CA THR A 38 -5.20 18.07 -22.93
C THR A 38 -6.00 18.20 -24.23
N LYS A 39 -5.32 18.10 -25.37
CA LYS A 39 -5.92 18.04 -26.71
C LYS A 39 -6.30 16.63 -27.15
N ALA A 40 -6.00 15.60 -26.35
CA ALA A 40 -6.34 14.23 -26.68
C ALA A 40 -7.87 14.05 -26.78
N VAL A 41 -8.29 13.27 -27.77
CA VAL A 41 -9.72 12.98 -28.02
C VAL A 41 -10.27 11.91 -27.07
N CYS A 42 -9.38 11.21 -26.34
CA CYS A 42 -9.77 10.12 -25.44
C CYS A 42 -10.50 10.63 -24.20
N SER A 43 -11.46 9.85 -23.70
CA SER A 43 -12.09 10.10 -22.42
C SER A 43 -11.11 9.83 -21.25
N GLU A 44 -11.42 10.37 -20.07
CA GLU A 44 -10.63 10.10 -18.86
C GLU A 44 -10.54 8.60 -18.56
N LEU A 45 -11.65 7.88 -18.74
CA LEU A 45 -11.68 6.43 -18.57
C LEU A 45 -10.81 5.74 -19.63
N GLY A 46 -10.91 6.13 -20.91
CA GLY A 46 -10.11 5.53 -21.98
C GLY A 46 -8.60 5.69 -21.76
N VAL A 47 -8.16 6.87 -21.30
CA VAL A 47 -6.76 7.11 -20.93
C VAL A 47 -6.34 6.21 -19.77
N LEU A 48 -7.14 6.10 -18.71
CA LEU A 48 -6.84 5.23 -17.57
C LEU A 48 -6.82 3.75 -17.94
N GLU A 49 -7.71 3.30 -18.83
CA GLU A 49 -7.69 1.93 -19.33
C GLU A 49 -6.42 1.61 -20.11
N ALA A 50 -5.94 2.58 -20.91
CA ALA A 50 -4.70 2.44 -21.64
C ALA A 50 -3.48 2.40 -20.70
N ILE A 51 -3.41 3.32 -19.72
CA ILE A 51 -2.37 3.31 -18.67
C ILE A 51 -2.39 1.96 -17.92
N ALA A 52 -3.57 1.50 -17.51
CA ALA A 52 -3.72 0.23 -16.81
C ALA A 52 -3.21 -0.97 -17.63
N ASN A 53 -3.36 -0.95 -18.96
CA ASN A 53 -2.80 -2.00 -19.81
C ASN A 53 -1.27 -1.96 -19.86
N LEU A 54 -0.67 -0.77 -19.89
CA LEU A 54 0.79 -0.62 -19.92
C LEU A 54 1.43 -1.01 -18.57
N LEU A 55 0.77 -0.71 -17.45
CA LEU A 55 1.24 -1.06 -16.10
C LEU A 55 1.22 -2.57 -15.80
N LYS A 56 0.51 -3.38 -16.61
CA LYS A 56 0.53 -4.85 -16.48
C LYS A 56 1.90 -5.44 -16.75
N THR A 57 2.72 -4.77 -17.54
CA THR A 57 4.02 -5.26 -17.95
C THR A 57 5.11 -4.70 -17.06
N ASP A 58 5.86 -5.58 -16.40
CA ASP A 58 6.95 -5.17 -15.49
C ASP A 58 7.99 -4.29 -16.20
N VAL A 59 8.32 -4.62 -17.46
CA VAL A 59 9.31 -3.91 -18.30
C VAL A 59 9.02 -2.41 -18.43
N PHE A 60 7.76 -2.03 -18.55
CA PHE A 60 7.37 -0.64 -18.79
C PHE A 60 6.75 0.04 -17.56
N ARG A 61 6.49 -0.68 -16.47
CA ARG A 61 5.78 -0.14 -15.30
C ARG A 61 6.44 1.12 -14.73
N SER A 62 7.73 1.04 -14.41
CA SER A 62 8.49 2.17 -13.87
C SER A 62 8.58 3.33 -14.89
N LEU A 63 8.78 3.03 -16.17
CA LEU A 63 8.79 4.02 -17.24
C LEU A 63 7.45 4.77 -17.33
N VAL A 64 6.33 4.05 -17.35
CA VAL A 64 4.98 4.62 -17.44
C VAL A 64 4.69 5.45 -16.19
N TRP A 65 5.01 4.94 -15.00
CA TRP A 65 4.82 5.66 -13.74
C TRP A 65 5.60 6.99 -13.71
N SER A 66 6.83 7.00 -14.23
CA SER A 66 7.67 8.19 -14.30
C SER A 66 7.16 9.29 -15.27
N GLN A 67 6.17 8.99 -16.11
CA GLN A 67 5.63 9.99 -17.05
C GLN A 67 4.80 11.04 -16.31
N MET A 68 5.11 12.30 -16.60
CA MET A 68 4.41 13.45 -16.00
C MET A 68 2.91 13.38 -16.27
N GLY A 69 2.12 13.44 -15.20
CA GLY A 69 0.65 13.41 -15.24
C GLY A 69 0.02 12.03 -15.02
N VAL A 70 0.78 10.93 -15.07
CA VAL A 70 0.23 9.59 -14.78
C VAL A 70 -0.26 9.49 -13.34
N ALA A 71 0.57 9.90 -12.37
CA ALA A 71 0.19 9.90 -10.96
C ALA A 71 -1.09 10.72 -10.70
N ASP A 72 -1.17 11.91 -11.28
CA ASP A 72 -2.36 12.76 -11.18
C ASP A 72 -3.62 12.06 -11.74
N ARG A 73 -3.54 11.38 -12.89
CA ARG A 73 -4.68 10.60 -13.42
C ARG A 73 -5.10 9.45 -12.51
N VAL A 74 -4.15 8.76 -11.88
CA VAL A 74 -4.44 7.64 -10.99
C VAL A 74 -5.10 8.12 -9.69
N PHE A 75 -4.64 9.24 -9.12
CA PHE A 75 -5.02 9.70 -7.77
C PHE A 75 -6.11 10.79 -7.73
N ARG A 76 -6.41 11.48 -8.84
CA ARG A 76 -7.40 12.57 -8.92
C ARG A 76 -8.84 12.11 -8.66
N VAL A 77 -9.14 10.81 -8.80
CA VAL A 77 -10.50 10.29 -8.70
C VAL A 77 -11.19 10.72 -7.39
N GLN A 78 -12.40 11.26 -7.53
CA GLN A 78 -13.25 11.67 -6.42
C GLN A 78 -14.25 10.55 -6.11
N PRO A 79 -14.09 9.77 -5.03
CA PRO A 79 -14.88 8.55 -4.83
C PRO A 79 -16.39 8.78 -4.66
N ARG A 80 -16.80 10.00 -4.27
CA ARG A 80 -18.22 10.37 -4.06
C ARG A 80 -18.98 10.64 -5.37
N THR A 81 -18.28 11.07 -6.42
CA THR A 81 -18.90 11.61 -7.64
C THR A 81 -18.50 10.84 -8.89
N ALA A 82 -17.33 10.18 -8.87
CA ALA A 82 -16.83 9.41 -9.99
C ALA A 82 -17.67 8.15 -10.27
N ALA A 83 -17.79 7.81 -11.55
CA ALA A 83 -18.44 6.57 -11.95
C ALA A 83 -17.62 5.34 -11.51
N SER A 84 -18.29 4.26 -11.11
CA SER A 84 -17.63 3.05 -10.61
C SER A 84 -16.58 2.43 -11.55
N PRO A 85 -16.73 2.45 -12.90
CA PRO A 85 -15.68 1.98 -13.80
C PRO A 85 -14.38 2.77 -13.68
N LEU A 86 -14.47 4.09 -13.47
CA LEU A 86 -13.32 4.96 -13.30
C LEU A 86 -12.59 4.65 -11.99
N ILE A 87 -13.35 4.58 -10.88
CA ILE A 87 -12.81 4.22 -9.56
C ILE A 87 -12.08 2.87 -9.63
N TYR A 88 -12.73 1.86 -10.24
CA TYR A 88 -12.12 0.54 -10.43
C TYR A 88 -10.78 0.61 -11.15
N LYS A 89 -10.68 1.40 -12.24
CA LYS A 89 -9.44 1.52 -13.02
C LYS A 89 -8.34 2.29 -12.28
N CYS A 90 -8.67 3.29 -11.49
CA CYS A 90 -7.71 3.96 -10.61
C CYS A 90 -7.13 2.98 -9.58
N VAL A 91 -7.98 2.24 -8.87
CA VAL A 91 -7.54 1.22 -7.88
C VAL A 91 -6.76 0.11 -8.56
N PHE A 92 -7.12 -0.28 -9.80
CA PHE A 92 -6.36 -1.24 -10.59
C PHE A 92 -4.95 -0.75 -10.90
N CYS A 93 -4.79 0.53 -11.25
CA CYS A 93 -3.46 1.10 -11.44
C CYS A 93 -2.67 1.08 -10.13
N MET A 94 -3.27 1.46 -9.00
CA MET A 94 -2.63 1.39 -7.68
C MET A 94 -2.18 -0.04 -7.33
N TRP A 95 -3.01 -1.05 -7.67
CA TRP A 95 -2.66 -2.46 -7.48
C TRP A 95 -1.49 -2.90 -8.36
N MET A 96 -1.47 -2.52 -9.63
CA MET A 96 -0.34 -2.84 -10.50
C MET A 96 0.96 -2.19 -10.01
N LEU A 97 0.88 -0.96 -9.50
CA LEU A 97 2.02 -0.20 -8.99
C LEU A 97 2.55 -0.78 -7.66
N SER A 98 1.68 -1.37 -6.82
CA SER A 98 2.08 -1.93 -5.53
C SER A 98 2.91 -3.22 -5.61
N TYR A 99 3.10 -3.79 -6.81
CA TYR A 99 4.00 -4.92 -7.01
C TYR A 99 5.48 -4.53 -7.11
N ASP A 100 5.78 -3.25 -7.37
CA ASP A 100 7.14 -2.74 -7.40
C ASP A 100 7.44 -2.03 -6.07
N GLU A 101 8.39 -2.57 -5.30
CA GLU A 101 8.71 -2.07 -3.96
C GLU A 101 9.13 -0.59 -3.96
N LYS A 102 9.88 -0.14 -4.97
CA LYS A 102 10.31 1.27 -5.05
C LYS A 102 9.13 2.18 -5.31
N ILE A 103 8.27 1.79 -6.25
CA ILE A 103 7.06 2.55 -6.59
C ILE A 103 6.09 2.55 -5.42
N ALA A 104 5.90 1.41 -4.73
CA ALA A 104 5.01 1.28 -3.59
C ALA A 104 5.35 2.30 -2.49
N MET A 105 6.64 2.52 -2.22
CA MET A 105 7.10 3.55 -1.28
C MET A 105 6.80 4.97 -1.78
N GLU A 106 6.92 5.24 -3.08
CA GLU A 106 6.51 6.54 -3.65
C GLU A 106 5.01 6.80 -3.48
N LEU A 107 4.16 5.75 -3.50
CA LEU A 107 2.71 5.89 -3.32
C LEU A 107 2.32 6.48 -1.96
N LYS A 108 3.17 6.34 -0.93
CA LYS A 108 2.99 7.00 0.36
C LYS A 108 2.91 8.51 0.22
N SER A 109 3.76 9.11 -0.62
CA SER A 109 3.75 10.56 -0.88
C SER A 109 2.46 11.06 -1.54
N TYR A 110 1.69 10.15 -2.15
CA TYR A 110 0.38 10.42 -2.75
C TYR A 110 -0.79 10.10 -1.82
N HIS A 111 -0.53 9.82 -0.54
CA HIS A 111 -1.54 9.46 0.46
C HIS A 111 -2.45 8.31 0.01
N VAL A 112 -1.84 7.26 -0.53
CA VAL A 112 -2.57 6.13 -1.13
C VAL A 112 -3.50 5.44 -0.13
N ILE A 113 -3.09 5.31 1.14
CA ILE A 113 -3.90 4.67 2.18
C ILE A 113 -5.17 5.49 2.44
N LYS A 114 -5.03 6.81 2.59
CA LYS A 114 -6.17 7.73 2.71
C LYS A 114 -7.11 7.63 1.52
N LYS A 115 -6.58 7.57 0.30
CA LYS A 115 -7.39 7.42 -0.92
C LYS A 115 -8.17 6.11 -0.92
N ILE A 116 -7.54 5.00 -0.54
CA ILE A 116 -8.20 3.69 -0.41
C ILE A 116 -9.30 3.75 0.66
N LYS A 117 -9.04 4.34 1.82
CA LYS A 117 -10.03 4.54 2.89
C LYS A 117 -11.26 5.30 2.40
N GLU A 118 -11.05 6.40 1.67
CA GLU A 118 -12.14 7.18 1.06
C GLU A 118 -12.97 6.31 0.11
N ILE A 119 -12.32 5.53 -0.76
CA ILE A 119 -13.02 4.64 -1.71
C ILE A 119 -13.84 3.58 -0.99
N LEU A 120 -13.27 2.92 0.03
CA LEU A 120 -13.98 1.91 0.83
C LEU A 120 -15.21 2.50 1.53
N SER A 121 -15.14 3.78 1.92
CA SER A 121 -16.25 4.47 2.59
C SER A 121 -17.44 4.71 1.66
N TYR A 122 -17.22 5.09 0.40
CA TYR A 122 -18.29 5.49 -0.53
C TYR A 122 -18.70 4.43 -1.56
N SER A 123 -17.79 3.56 -1.97
CA SER A 123 -18.10 2.53 -2.96
C SER A 123 -18.88 1.38 -2.32
N ARG A 124 -19.87 0.86 -3.04
CA ARG A 124 -20.54 -0.41 -2.73
C ARG A 124 -20.45 -1.40 -3.89
N VAL A 125 -19.52 -1.15 -4.81
CA VAL A 125 -19.26 -2.03 -5.94
C VAL A 125 -18.25 -3.09 -5.52
N GLU A 126 -18.72 -4.34 -5.36
CA GLU A 126 -17.94 -5.47 -4.82
C GLU A 126 -16.56 -5.64 -5.49
N LYS A 127 -16.49 -5.52 -6.83
CA LYS A 127 -15.20 -5.60 -7.55
C LYS A 127 -14.21 -4.49 -7.20
N VAL A 128 -14.68 -3.30 -6.81
CA VAL A 128 -13.84 -2.20 -6.34
C VAL A 128 -13.35 -2.51 -4.93
N MET A 129 -14.25 -2.97 -4.06
CA MET A 129 -13.93 -3.33 -2.68
C MET A 129 -12.84 -4.40 -2.62
N ARG A 130 -13.00 -5.49 -3.37
CA ARG A 130 -11.98 -6.54 -3.50
C ARG A 130 -10.62 -6.02 -3.92
N LEU A 131 -10.60 -5.14 -4.91
CA LEU A 131 -9.37 -4.60 -5.43
C LEU A 131 -8.68 -3.70 -4.41
N CYS A 132 -9.44 -2.89 -3.66
CA CYS A 132 -8.90 -2.12 -2.53
C CYS A 132 -8.27 -3.04 -1.47
N LEU A 133 -8.96 -4.13 -1.08
CA LEU A 133 -8.41 -5.10 -0.11
C LEU A 133 -7.14 -5.78 -0.66
N THR A 134 -7.10 -6.06 -1.95
CA THR A 134 -5.91 -6.64 -2.60
C THR A 134 -4.73 -5.66 -2.60
N VAL A 135 -4.98 -4.38 -2.86
CA VAL A 135 -3.96 -3.32 -2.76
C VAL A 135 -3.41 -3.26 -1.33
N LEU A 136 -4.28 -3.25 -0.32
CA LEU A 136 -3.87 -3.23 1.08
C LEU A 136 -3.00 -4.44 1.44
N ARG A 137 -3.34 -5.63 0.94
CA ARG A 137 -2.53 -6.85 1.13
C ARG A 137 -1.08 -6.66 0.70
N ASN A 138 -0.87 -5.99 -0.44
CA ASN A 138 0.47 -5.72 -0.95
C ASN A 138 1.23 -4.68 -0.11
N PHE A 139 0.52 -3.82 0.63
CA PHE A 139 1.14 -2.79 1.47
C PHE A 139 1.51 -3.26 2.87
N LEU A 140 0.85 -4.30 3.40
CA LEU A 140 1.11 -4.81 4.75
C LEU A 140 2.56 -5.24 5.04
N PRO A 141 3.34 -5.77 4.09
CA PRO A 141 4.75 -6.06 4.33
C PRO A 141 5.63 -4.81 4.50
N HIS A 142 5.17 -3.63 4.10
CA HIS A 142 5.94 -2.39 4.15
C HIS A 142 5.62 -1.60 5.42
N GLN A 143 6.57 -1.56 6.36
CA GLN A 143 6.41 -0.91 7.68
C GLN A 143 5.90 0.53 7.57
N GLU A 144 6.47 1.33 6.68
CA GLU A 144 6.10 2.73 6.49
C GLU A 144 4.66 2.96 6.00
N LEU A 145 4.10 2.02 5.25
CA LEU A 145 2.71 2.07 4.79
C LEU A 145 1.76 1.50 5.86
N CYS A 146 2.22 0.52 6.64
CA CYS A 146 1.53 0.05 7.83
C CYS A 146 1.35 1.15 8.87
N GLU A 147 2.37 1.98 9.09
CA GLU A 147 2.26 3.18 9.94
C GLU A 147 1.14 4.10 9.46
N GLU A 148 1.07 4.41 8.15
CA GLU A 148 -0.01 5.23 7.57
C GLU A 148 -1.40 4.55 7.72
N ILE A 149 -1.49 3.22 7.63
CA ILE A 149 -2.72 2.44 7.92
C ILE A 149 -3.21 2.67 9.34
N VAL A 150 -2.29 2.75 10.32
CA VAL A 150 -2.62 3.04 11.72
C VAL A 150 -3.07 4.50 11.88
N GLU A 151 -2.31 5.44 11.33
CA GLU A 151 -2.61 6.88 11.42
C GLU A 151 -3.96 7.24 10.79
N GLU A 152 -4.27 6.64 9.64
CA GLU A 152 -5.56 6.80 8.96
C GLU A 152 -6.67 5.96 9.61
N ASN A 153 -6.42 5.23 10.70
CA ASN A 153 -7.41 4.42 11.40
C ASN A 153 -8.21 3.49 10.44
N LEU A 154 -7.50 2.87 9.50
CA LEU A 154 -8.10 2.11 8.41
C LEU A 154 -8.74 0.81 8.90
N LEU A 155 -8.21 0.22 9.99
CA LEU A 155 -8.74 -1.01 10.58
C LEU A 155 -10.24 -0.90 10.87
N GLU A 156 -10.67 0.17 11.54
CA GLU A 156 -12.08 0.42 11.85
C GLU A 156 -12.93 0.53 10.57
N SER A 157 -12.38 1.16 9.53
CA SER A 157 -13.06 1.33 8.24
C SER A 157 -13.25 0.01 7.50
N VAL A 158 -12.25 -0.88 7.56
CA VAL A 158 -12.34 -2.23 6.96
C VAL A 158 -13.28 -3.12 7.77
N GLN A 159 -13.22 -3.07 9.11
CA GLN A 159 -14.14 -3.78 10.00
C GLN A 159 -15.59 -3.39 9.76
N ALA A 160 -15.86 -2.09 9.54
CA ALA A 160 -17.21 -1.61 9.24
C ALA A 160 -17.83 -2.27 8.00
N LEU A 161 -17.02 -2.74 7.05
CA LEU A 161 -17.49 -3.42 5.84
C LEU A 161 -18.12 -4.78 6.13
N GLU A 162 -17.81 -5.42 7.27
CA GLU A 162 -18.44 -6.69 7.65
C GLU A 162 -19.94 -6.55 7.93
N PHE A 163 -20.38 -5.35 8.31
CA PHE A 163 -21.79 -5.06 8.62
C PHE A 163 -22.59 -4.59 7.39
N GLU A 164 -21.93 -4.41 6.25
CA GLU A 164 -22.56 -4.09 4.97
C GLU A 164 -23.19 -5.35 4.34
N LYS A 165 -24.10 -5.14 3.38
CA LYS A 165 -24.82 -6.23 2.69
C LYS A 165 -24.17 -6.54 1.33
N TRP A 166 -23.23 -7.47 1.33
CA TRP A 166 -22.61 -8.01 0.12
C TRP A 166 -23.37 -9.24 -0.36
N ARG A 167 -23.50 -9.39 -1.68
CA ARG A 167 -24.08 -10.59 -2.31
C ARG A 167 -23.05 -11.70 -2.40
N ASP A 168 -21.80 -11.31 -2.60
CA ASP A 168 -20.69 -12.23 -2.76
C ASP A 168 -20.11 -12.65 -1.41
N GLN A 169 -20.21 -13.95 -1.08
CA GLN A 169 -19.77 -14.46 0.21
C GLN A 169 -18.25 -14.44 0.37
N ASP A 170 -17.51 -14.64 -0.72
CA ASP A 170 -16.04 -14.65 -0.68
C ASP A 170 -15.49 -13.25 -0.31
N LEU A 171 -16.24 -12.18 -0.59
CA LEU A 171 -15.85 -10.84 -0.15
C LEU A 171 -15.88 -10.70 1.38
N TYR A 172 -16.80 -11.37 2.08
CA TYR A 172 -16.77 -11.36 3.55
C TYR A 172 -15.53 -12.06 4.09
N GLU A 173 -15.07 -13.13 3.43
CA GLU A 173 -13.82 -13.80 3.79
C GLU A 173 -12.61 -12.90 3.56
N ASP A 174 -12.55 -12.22 2.41
CA ASP A 174 -11.51 -11.23 2.10
C ASP A 174 -11.45 -10.10 3.15
N ILE A 175 -12.62 -9.58 3.57
CA ILE A 175 -12.72 -8.53 4.59
C ILE A 175 -12.19 -9.04 5.92
N ARG A 176 -12.70 -10.16 6.42
CA ARG A 176 -12.28 -10.73 7.72
C ARG A 176 -10.79 -11.05 7.74
N PHE A 177 -10.29 -11.62 6.64
CA PHE A 177 -8.86 -11.86 6.47
C PHE A 177 -8.08 -10.54 6.57
N MET A 178 -8.51 -9.49 5.89
CA MET A 178 -7.83 -8.19 5.93
C MET A 178 -7.87 -7.56 7.32
N VAL A 179 -9.00 -7.64 8.03
CA VAL A 179 -9.14 -7.20 9.43
C VAL A 179 -8.12 -7.91 10.32
N GLN A 180 -8.00 -9.23 10.22
CA GLN A 180 -7.04 -10.01 10.99
C GLN A 180 -5.60 -9.60 10.68
N GLN A 181 -5.26 -9.44 9.41
CA GLN A 181 -3.91 -9.08 8.99
C GLN A 181 -3.53 -7.66 9.44
N ILE A 182 -4.40 -6.67 9.29
CA ILE A 182 -4.16 -5.31 9.78
C ILE A 182 -4.03 -5.30 11.31
N SER A 183 -4.91 -6.02 12.02
CA SER A 183 -4.86 -6.11 13.49
C SER A 183 -3.56 -6.72 14.00
N ALA A 184 -3.05 -7.76 13.31
CA ALA A 184 -1.77 -8.37 13.65
C ALA A 184 -0.61 -7.38 13.51
N GLN A 185 -0.55 -6.66 12.39
CA GLN A 185 0.49 -5.64 12.16
C GLN A 185 0.46 -4.52 13.22
N ILE A 186 -0.73 -4.02 13.57
CA ILE A 186 -0.90 -2.99 14.61
C ILE A 186 -0.44 -3.52 15.97
N SER A 187 -0.80 -4.77 16.32
CA SER A 187 -0.36 -5.37 17.56
C SER A 187 1.16 -5.51 17.62
N ASP A 188 1.80 -5.93 16.53
CA ASP A 188 3.25 -6.09 16.47
C ASP A 188 3.98 -4.75 16.60
N MET A 189 3.45 -3.68 16.02
CA MET A 189 3.96 -2.31 16.23
C MET A 189 3.80 -1.87 17.69
N SER A 190 2.62 -2.03 18.28
CA SER A 190 2.36 -1.65 19.69
C SER A 190 3.26 -2.41 20.67
N ASN A 191 3.57 -3.67 20.36
CA ASN A 191 4.48 -4.49 21.14
C ASN A 191 5.91 -3.92 21.16
N PHE A 192 6.41 -3.44 20.01
CA PHE A 192 7.71 -2.80 19.93
C PHE A 192 7.75 -1.45 20.66
N ASP A 193 6.70 -0.63 20.53
CA ASP A 193 6.60 0.62 21.28
C ASP A 193 6.59 0.38 22.79
N ARG A 194 5.94 -0.72 23.23
CA ARG A 194 5.98 -1.14 24.63
C ARG A 194 7.38 -1.54 25.07
N TYR A 195 8.11 -2.27 24.25
CA TYR A 195 9.50 -2.60 24.50
C TYR A 195 10.38 -1.34 24.61
N LEU A 196 10.22 -0.38 23.70
CA LEU A 196 10.91 0.91 23.79
C LEU A 196 10.56 1.61 25.11
N LYS A 197 9.31 1.60 25.57
CA LYS A 197 8.93 2.19 26.87
C LYS A 197 9.64 1.50 28.05
N GLU A 198 9.80 0.17 28.03
CA GLU A 198 10.58 -0.56 29.06
C GLU A 198 12.06 -0.17 29.03
N LEU A 199 12.64 0.00 27.83
CA LEU A 199 14.02 0.49 27.70
C LEU A 199 14.19 1.92 28.24
N HIS A 200 13.23 2.81 27.96
CA HIS A 200 13.27 4.19 28.44
C HIS A 200 13.05 4.29 29.95
N SER A 201 12.19 3.45 30.53
CA SER A 201 11.98 3.39 31.98
C SER A 201 13.17 2.75 32.71
N GLY A 202 13.96 1.93 32.00
CA GLY A 202 15.05 1.15 32.57
C GLY A 202 14.60 -0.01 33.45
N ALA A 203 13.33 -0.41 33.34
CA ALA A 203 12.75 -1.52 34.08
C ALA A 203 12.14 -2.53 33.09
N LEU A 204 12.87 -3.62 32.84
CA LEU A 204 12.45 -4.69 31.93
C LEU A 204 11.70 -5.76 32.73
N THR A 205 10.54 -6.18 32.22
CA THR A 205 9.72 -7.19 32.91
C THR A 205 9.52 -8.42 32.05
N TRP A 206 9.52 -9.61 32.67
CA TRP A 206 9.23 -10.85 31.95
C TRP A 206 7.85 -10.76 31.29
N GLY A 207 7.82 -11.03 29.99
CA GLY A 207 6.59 -10.92 29.22
C GLY A 207 6.79 -11.41 27.80
N PHE A 208 5.69 -11.52 27.06
CA PHE A 208 5.71 -12.05 25.70
C PHE A 208 6.50 -11.17 24.71
N ILE A 209 6.77 -9.90 25.04
CA ILE A 209 7.66 -9.00 24.28
C ILE A 209 9.15 -9.29 24.47
N HIS A 210 9.52 -10.28 25.28
CA HIS A 210 10.90 -10.78 25.36
C HIS A 210 10.99 -12.24 24.87
N SER A 211 10.02 -12.66 24.06
CA SER A 211 9.99 -14.00 23.45
C SER A 211 10.83 -14.08 22.17
N SER A 212 11.27 -15.27 21.79
CA SER A 212 11.98 -15.50 20.52
C SER A 212 11.24 -14.93 19.30
N LYS A 213 9.91 -15.01 19.30
CA LYS A 213 9.04 -14.44 18.27
C LYS A 213 9.13 -12.91 18.21
N PHE A 214 9.11 -12.23 19.36
CA PHE A 214 9.26 -10.78 19.37
C PHE A 214 10.60 -10.36 18.74
N TRP A 215 11.69 -11.04 19.11
CA TRP A 215 13.01 -10.74 18.58
C TRP A 215 13.11 -10.99 17.07
N SER A 216 12.55 -12.10 16.57
CA SER A 216 12.53 -12.38 15.13
C SER A 216 11.73 -11.34 14.35
N ASP A 217 10.58 -10.93 14.89
CA ASP A 217 9.64 -10.05 14.21
C ASP A 217 10.11 -8.58 14.22
N ASN A 218 10.97 -8.19 15.17
CA ASN A 218 11.41 -6.80 15.34
C ASN A 218 12.91 -6.57 15.13
N VAL A 219 13.67 -7.58 14.67
CA VAL A 219 15.14 -7.48 14.52
C VAL A 219 15.58 -6.27 13.71
N LEU A 220 14.89 -5.96 12.61
CA LEU A 220 15.24 -4.82 11.73
C LEU A 220 15.03 -3.47 12.43
N LYS A 221 14.06 -3.36 13.35
CA LYS A 221 13.79 -2.13 14.09
C LYS A 221 14.90 -1.76 15.08
N PHE A 222 15.73 -2.73 15.48
CA PHE A 222 16.90 -2.46 16.32
C PHE A 222 18.02 -1.71 15.57
N GLU A 223 17.98 -1.68 14.24
CA GLU A 223 18.93 -0.94 13.41
C GLU A 223 18.54 0.54 13.22
N GLU A 224 17.26 0.86 13.43
CA GLU A 224 16.72 2.21 13.29
C GLU A 224 17.35 3.21 14.27
N ASN A 225 17.28 4.50 13.92
CA ASN A 225 17.78 5.60 14.75
C ASN A 225 19.24 5.43 15.21
N GLY A 226 20.06 4.79 14.37
CA GLY A 226 21.47 4.52 14.67
C GLY A 226 21.65 3.56 15.85
N PHE A 227 20.86 2.49 15.88
CA PHE A 227 20.89 1.46 16.93
C PHE A 227 20.57 2.00 18.32
N SER A 228 19.63 2.94 18.44
CA SER A 228 19.30 3.59 19.72
C SER A 228 18.79 2.58 20.76
N ALA A 229 17.89 1.67 20.36
CA ALA A 229 17.35 0.62 21.22
C ALA A 229 18.45 -0.30 21.77
N LEU A 230 19.40 -0.73 20.94
CA LEU A 230 20.55 -1.54 21.38
C LEU A 230 21.47 -0.77 22.33
N LYS A 231 21.72 0.51 22.05
CA LYS A 231 22.54 1.37 22.94
C LYS A 231 21.88 1.54 24.30
N MET A 232 20.57 1.72 24.34
CA MET A 232 19.81 1.79 25.59
C MET A 232 19.88 0.46 26.35
N LEU A 233 19.65 -0.67 25.67
CA LEU A 233 19.77 -2.00 26.27
C LEU A 233 21.19 -2.23 26.84
N ALA A 234 22.23 -1.91 26.07
CA ALA A 234 23.61 -2.01 26.51
C ALA A 234 23.89 -1.11 27.73
N SER A 235 23.31 0.10 27.78
CA SER A 235 23.45 0.98 28.93
C SER A 235 22.83 0.40 30.19
N LEU A 236 21.72 -0.35 30.09
CA LEU A 236 21.11 -1.04 31.24
C LEU A 236 21.99 -2.19 31.74
N LEU A 237 22.58 -2.96 30.82
CA LEU A 237 23.49 -4.06 31.16
C LEU A 237 24.80 -3.59 31.81
N LEU A 238 25.31 -2.41 31.41
CA LEU A 238 26.56 -1.86 31.94
C LEU A 238 26.37 -1.04 33.23
N ASN A 239 25.14 -0.64 33.55
CA ASN A 239 24.86 0.14 34.75
C ASN A 239 24.78 -0.76 35.98
N HIS A 240 25.71 -0.58 36.92
CA HIS A 240 25.77 -1.33 38.19
C HIS A 240 24.57 -1.10 39.13
N GLY A 241 23.74 -0.08 38.87
CA GLY A 241 22.53 0.21 39.63
C GLY A 241 21.26 -0.47 39.11
N THR A 242 21.33 -1.20 38.00
CA THR A 242 20.17 -1.90 37.41
C THR A 242 19.74 -3.08 38.27
N ASP A 243 18.43 -3.28 38.43
CA ASP A 243 17.91 -4.37 39.25
C ASP A 243 18.14 -5.74 38.60
N ALA A 244 18.20 -6.78 39.44
CA ALA A 244 18.54 -8.14 39.02
C ALA A 244 17.53 -8.74 38.03
N GLN A 245 16.26 -8.36 38.10
CA GLN A 245 15.24 -8.84 37.17
C GLN A 245 15.46 -8.21 35.79
N THR A 246 15.65 -6.90 35.72
CA THR A 246 15.93 -6.20 34.47
C THR A 246 17.18 -6.75 33.79
N LEU A 247 18.26 -7.00 34.55
CA LEU A 247 19.46 -7.64 34.01
C LEU A 247 19.19 -9.04 33.46
N ALA A 248 18.39 -9.85 34.17
CA ALA A 248 18.04 -11.20 33.73
C ALA A 248 17.17 -11.24 32.47
N VAL A 249 16.29 -10.25 32.28
CA VAL A 249 15.47 -10.12 31.06
C VAL A 249 16.30 -9.58 29.89
N ALA A 250 17.28 -8.73 30.16
CA ALA A 250 18.16 -8.14 29.15
C ALA A 250 19.23 -9.09 28.60
N CYS A 251 19.60 -10.15 29.33
CA CYS A 251 20.60 -11.16 28.96
C CYS A 251 19.99 -12.32 28.16
#